data_AF-A0A3N5VY25-F1
#
_entry.id   AF-A0A3N5VY25-F1
#
_cell.length_a   1.000
_cell.length_b   1.000
_cell.length_c   1.000
_cell.angle_alpha   90.00
_cell.angle_beta   90.00
_cell.angle_gamma   90.00
#
_symmetry.space_group_name_H-M   'P 1'
#
loop_
_entity.id
_entity.type
_entity.pdbx_description
1 polymer ?
#
loop_
_entity_poly.entity_id
_entity_poly.type
_entity_poly.pdbx_seq_one_letter_code
_entity_poly.pdbx_strand_id
1 'polypeptide(L)'
;PTVTKGSMGEFANRQIMEAVGAPYKTIESFGGKVTHTSFGVITKMLVDGQADVFMQVVTAGHPAMTEIAITADVVFLGLSDDVVKKLSAFGWVPATLPANTFKGQTAPVQTIGTTTSLIASDKLPNEVAYAVTKALCENRENLGKGHAGLKPFNPQTGWKPENLGLPLHPGAEKYFKEKGWLK
;
A
#
# COMPACT_ATOMS: atom_id res chain seq x y z
N PRO A 1 -6.91 -11.60 11.48
CA PRO A 1 -7.01 -10.23 12.07
C PRO A 1 -6.80 -9.16 10.99
N THR A 2 -7.18 -7.92 11.25
CA THR A 2 -7.00 -6.79 10.33
C THR A 2 -6.71 -5.50 11.12
N VAL A 3 -6.17 -4.49 10.45
CA VAL A 3 -5.90 -3.18 11.06
C VAL A 3 -7.20 -2.42 11.35
N THR A 4 -7.11 -1.27 12.02
CA THR A 4 -8.27 -0.47 12.42
C THR A 4 -9.12 -0.05 11.22
N LYS A 5 -10.45 -0.03 11.43
CA LYS A 5 -11.42 0.41 10.42
C LYS A 5 -11.09 1.82 9.91
N GLY A 6 -11.21 2.02 8.61
CA GLY A 6 -10.88 3.29 7.96
C GLY A 6 -9.41 3.46 7.57
N SER A 7 -8.54 2.50 7.92
CA SER A 7 -7.20 2.43 7.35
C SER A 7 -7.22 1.84 5.94
N MET A 8 -6.23 2.20 5.12
CA MET A 8 -6.06 1.64 3.77
C MET A 8 -5.95 0.11 3.80
N GLY A 9 -5.23 -0.44 4.77
CA GLY A 9 -5.09 -1.89 4.95
C GLY A 9 -6.41 -2.58 5.20
N GLU A 10 -7.23 -2.06 6.13
CA GLU A 10 -8.53 -2.66 6.42
C GLU A 10 -9.49 -2.55 5.23
N PHE A 11 -9.45 -1.41 4.53
CA PHE A 11 -10.22 -1.19 3.31
C PHE A 11 -9.85 -2.19 2.21
N ALA A 12 -8.56 -2.38 1.94
CA ALA A 12 -8.06 -3.35 0.97
C ALA A 12 -8.47 -4.78 1.34
N ASN A 13 -8.30 -5.16 2.61
CA ASN A 13 -8.65 -6.48 3.10
C ASN A 13 -10.14 -6.78 2.91
N ARG A 14 -11.02 -5.83 3.23
CA ARG A 14 -12.46 -6.00 3.02
C ARG A 14 -12.80 -6.22 1.54
N GLN A 15 -12.22 -5.42 0.64
CA GLN A 15 -12.44 -5.56 -0.80
C GLN A 15 -11.89 -6.88 -1.36
N ILE A 16 -10.72 -7.33 -0.91
CA ILE A 16 -10.17 -8.64 -1.29
C ILE A 16 -11.12 -9.75 -0.87
N MET A 17 -11.58 -9.74 0.39
CA MET A 17 -12.50 -10.75 0.92
C MET A 17 -13.84 -10.76 0.17
N GLU A 18 -14.36 -9.59 -0.20
CA GLU A 18 -15.56 -9.48 -1.06
C GLU A 18 -15.30 -10.04 -2.47
N ALA A 19 -14.16 -9.71 -3.08
CA ALA A 19 -13.81 -10.12 -4.44
C ALA A 19 -13.62 -11.64 -4.59
N VAL A 20 -13.09 -12.30 -3.55
CA VAL A 20 -12.95 -13.77 -3.48
C VAL A 20 -14.25 -14.48 -3.09
N GLY A 21 -15.33 -13.74 -2.77
CA GLY A 21 -16.62 -14.31 -2.39
C GLY A 21 -16.74 -14.77 -0.94
N ALA A 22 -15.80 -14.36 -0.08
CA ALA A 22 -15.79 -14.70 1.34
C ALA A 22 -15.69 -13.43 2.20
N PRO A 23 -16.69 -12.52 2.18
CA PRO A 23 -16.68 -11.33 3.03
C PRO A 23 -16.53 -11.72 4.51
N TYR A 24 -16.16 -10.78 5.38
CA TYR A 24 -15.91 -11.08 6.80
C TYR A 24 -17.04 -11.86 7.50
N LYS A 25 -18.29 -11.63 7.13
CA LYS A 25 -19.44 -12.40 7.64
C LYS A 25 -19.34 -13.91 7.33
N THR A 26 -18.76 -14.28 6.19
CA THR A 26 -18.53 -15.67 5.82
C THR A 26 -17.52 -16.32 6.79
N ILE A 27 -16.44 -15.61 7.14
CA ILE A 27 -15.49 -16.07 8.16
C ILE A 27 -16.20 -16.32 9.49
N GLU A 28 -17.03 -15.37 9.92
CA GLU A 28 -17.79 -15.48 11.18
C GLU A 28 -18.80 -16.63 11.14
N SER A 29 -19.44 -16.87 9.99
CA SER A 29 -20.40 -17.98 9.83
C SER A 29 -19.76 -19.37 9.95
N PHE A 30 -18.46 -19.48 9.68
CA PHE A 30 -17.68 -20.70 9.89
C PHE A 30 -17.06 -20.80 11.30
N GLY A 31 -17.46 -19.92 12.23
CA GLY A 31 -16.94 -19.90 13.60
C GLY A 31 -15.60 -19.15 13.75
N GLY A 32 -15.11 -18.52 12.67
CA GLY A 32 -13.92 -17.67 12.71
C GLY A 32 -14.19 -16.30 13.32
N LYS A 33 -13.13 -15.49 13.45
CA LYS A 33 -13.22 -14.13 14.02
C LYS A 33 -12.39 -13.12 13.24
N VAL A 34 -13.00 -11.96 12.95
CA VAL A 34 -12.30 -10.82 12.36
C VAL A 34 -12.01 -9.76 13.43
N THR A 35 -10.82 -9.84 14.02
CA THR A 35 -10.35 -8.88 15.04
C THR A 35 -9.68 -7.68 14.39
N HIS A 36 -10.14 -6.47 14.72
CA HIS A 36 -9.52 -5.20 14.30
C HIS A 36 -8.59 -4.69 15.41
N THR A 37 -7.31 -4.49 15.12
CA THR A 37 -6.31 -4.05 16.13
C THR A 37 -5.11 -3.36 15.48
N SER A 38 -4.12 -2.95 16.29
CA SER A 38 -2.90 -2.31 15.78
C SER A 38 -1.99 -3.31 15.06
N PHE A 39 -1.20 -2.82 14.10
CA PHE A 39 -0.29 -3.68 13.34
C PHE A 39 0.67 -4.46 14.26
N GLY A 40 1.27 -3.82 15.27
CA GLY A 40 2.16 -4.50 16.23
C GLY A 40 1.49 -5.66 16.98
N VAL A 41 0.22 -5.51 17.37
CA VAL A 41 -0.54 -6.60 18.00
C VAL A 41 -0.79 -7.73 17.01
N ILE A 42 -1.09 -7.43 15.74
CA ILE A 42 -1.33 -8.46 14.71
C ILE A 42 -0.07 -9.29 14.46
N THR A 43 1.10 -8.65 14.34
CA THR A 43 2.38 -9.34 14.19
C THR A 43 2.59 -10.35 15.31
N LYS A 44 2.36 -9.94 16.56
CA LYS A 44 2.47 -10.84 17.71
C LYS A 44 1.45 -11.98 17.65
N MET A 45 0.19 -11.70 17.31
CA MET A 45 -0.83 -12.74 17.19
C MET A 45 -0.46 -13.80 16.14
N LEU A 46 0.12 -13.42 15.01
CA LEU A 46 0.60 -14.36 14.01
C LEU A 46 1.74 -15.23 14.54
N VAL A 47 2.75 -14.60 15.16
CA VAL A 47 3.91 -15.31 15.73
C VAL A 47 3.49 -16.27 16.84
N ASP A 48 2.54 -15.86 17.69
CA ASP A 48 2.03 -16.66 18.81
C ASP A 48 1.00 -17.73 18.36
N GLY A 49 0.70 -17.86 17.06
CA GLY A 49 -0.28 -18.81 16.53
C GLY A 49 -1.74 -18.50 16.89
N GLN A 50 -2.03 -17.26 17.30
CA GLN A 50 -3.37 -16.77 17.65
C GLN A 50 -4.14 -16.19 16.44
N ALA A 51 -3.51 -16.18 15.27
CA ALA A 51 -4.07 -15.67 14.03
C ALA A 51 -3.60 -16.51 12.85
N ASP A 52 -4.53 -16.82 11.94
CA ASP A 52 -4.22 -17.66 10.77
C ASP A 52 -3.85 -16.83 9.54
N VAL A 53 -4.50 -15.67 9.37
CA VAL A 53 -4.37 -14.84 8.17
C VAL A 53 -4.21 -13.37 8.55
N PHE A 54 -3.24 -12.74 7.89
CA PHE A 54 -3.05 -11.30 7.90
C PHE A 54 -2.81 -10.81 6.47
N MET A 55 -3.53 -9.76 6.11
CA MET A 55 -3.37 -9.05 4.85
C MET A 55 -3.06 -7.59 5.17
N GLN A 56 -2.14 -6.99 4.43
CA GLN A 56 -1.76 -5.60 4.62
C GLN A 56 -1.15 -5.00 3.36
N VAL A 57 -1.43 -3.72 3.13
CA VAL A 57 -0.76 -2.91 2.10
C VAL A 57 0.54 -2.39 2.69
N VAL A 58 1.66 -2.97 2.27
CA VAL A 58 3.02 -2.52 2.64
C VAL A 58 3.95 -2.56 1.43
N THR A 59 5.08 -1.86 1.53
CA THR A 59 6.18 -1.98 0.58
C THR A 59 6.88 -3.32 0.69
N ALA A 60 7.41 -3.84 -0.41
CA ALA A 60 8.30 -5.01 -0.40
C ALA A 60 9.47 -4.79 0.59
N GLY A 61 9.80 -5.81 1.39
CA GLY A 61 10.83 -5.73 2.42
C GLY A 61 10.45 -4.94 3.67
N HIS A 62 9.15 -4.71 3.92
CA HIS A 62 8.70 -4.02 5.14
C HIS A 62 9.15 -4.78 6.41
N PRO A 63 9.77 -4.09 7.40
CA PRO A 63 10.39 -4.74 8.57
C PRO A 63 9.46 -5.70 9.32
N ALA A 64 8.22 -5.29 9.59
CA ALA A 64 7.26 -6.14 10.30
C ALA A 64 6.89 -7.43 9.53
N MET A 65 6.83 -7.38 8.19
CA MET A 65 6.57 -8.59 7.40
C MET A 65 7.81 -9.49 7.35
N THR A 66 9.01 -8.89 7.31
CA THR A 66 10.28 -9.61 7.42
C THR A 66 10.38 -10.33 8.77
N GLU A 67 10.01 -9.67 9.87
CA GLU A 67 10.01 -10.27 11.21
C GLU A 67 9.04 -11.46 11.30
N ILE A 68 7.81 -11.31 10.79
CA ILE A 68 6.83 -12.40 10.71
C ILE A 68 7.42 -13.58 9.93
N ALA A 69 7.95 -13.34 8.73
CA ALA A 69 8.48 -14.39 7.86
C ALA A 69 9.73 -15.08 8.42
N ILE A 70 10.49 -14.42 9.30
CA ILE A 70 11.65 -15.03 9.96
C ILE A 70 11.22 -15.89 11.15
N THR A 71 10.20 -15.45 11.88
CA THR A 71 9.84 -15.97 13.21
C THR A 71 8.75 -17.04 13.15
N ALA A 72 7.81 -16.93 12.20
CA ALA A 72 6.71 -17.87 12.02
C ALA A 72 6.84 -18.61 10.67
N ASP A 73 6.30 -19.83 10.63
CA ASP A 73 6.15 -20.55 9.37
C ASP A 73 4.93 -20.00 8.63
N VAL A 74 5.17 -19.24 7.57
CA VAL A 74 4.14 -18.53 6.81
C VAL A 74 4.26 -18.82 5.33
N VAL A 75 3.11 -18.85 4.66
CA VAL A 75 3.01 -18.90 3.21
C VAL A 75 2.42 -17.60 2.68
N PHE A 76 2.92 -17.13 1.55
CA PHE A 76 2.42 -15.92 0.89
C PHE A 76 1.39 -16.32 -0.16
N LEU A 77 0.14 -15.89 0.03
CA LEU A 77 -0.96 -16.22 -0.86
C LEU A 77 -1.10 -15.17 -1.95
N GLY A 78 -1.18 -15.62 -3.21
CA GLY A 78 -1.43 -14.76 -4.35
C GLY A 78 -2.91 -14.58 -4.65
N LEU A 79 -3.22 -13.50 -5.36
CA LEU A 79 -4.56 -13.22 -5.87
C LEU A 79 -4.71 -13.78 -7.29
N SER A 80 -5.85 -14.38 -7.58
CA SER A 80 -6.18 -14.83 -8.94
C SER A 80 -6.40 -13.64 -9.88
N ASP A 81 -6.27 -13.87 -11.19
CA ASP A 81 -6.49 -12.84 -12.22
C ASP A 81 -7.89 -12.21 -12.13
N ASP A 82 -8.91 -13.02 -11.82
CA ASP A 82 -10.28 -12.55 -11.62
C ASP A 82 -10.39 -11.59 -10.44
N VAL A 83 -9.74 -11.92 -9.31
CA VAL A 83 -9.72 -11.07 -8.11
C VAL A 83 -8.97 -9.78 -8.38
N VAL A 84 -7.80 -9.85 -9.02
CA VAL A 84 -7.03 -8.65 -9.42
C VAL A 84 -7.87 -7.77 -10.33
N LYS A 85 -8.54 -8.34 -11.34
CA LYS A 85 -9.41 -7.60 -12.26
C LYS A 85 -10.57 -6.90 -11.55
N LYS A 86 -11.23 -7.58 -10.61
CA LYS A 86 -12.29 -6.97 -9.78
C LYS A 86 -11.76 -5.81 -8.95
N LEU A 87 -10.58 -5.97 -8.36
CA LEU A 87 -9.94 -4.93 -7.54
C LEU A 87 -9.48 -3.73 -8.37
N SER A 88 -9.09 -3.92 -9.63
CA SER A 88 -8.75 -2.81 -10.54
C SER A 88 -9.91 -1.83 -10.76
N ALA A 89 -11.16 -2.29 -10.67
CA ALA A 89 -12.33 -1.40 -10.74
C ALA A 89 -12.40 -0.39 -9.58
N PHE A 90 -11.69 -0.66 -8.47
CA PHE A 90 -11.58 0.23 -7.31
C PHE A 90 -10.31 1.08 -7.31
N GLY A 91 -9.51 1.06 -8.39
CA GLY A 91 -8.27 1.84 -8.51
C GLY A 91 -7.02 1.15 -7.98
N TRP A 92 -7.10 -0.13 -7.61
CA TRP A 92 -5.90 -0.93 -7.36
C TRP A 92 -5.18 -1.25 -8.68
N VAL A 93 -3.85 -1.34 -8.65
CA VAL A 93 -3.06 -1.74 -9.82
C VAL A 93 -2.56 -3.17 -9.66
N PRO A 94 -2.53 -3.99 -10.74
CA PRO A 94 -1.86 -5.28 -10.70
C PRO A 94 -0.40 -5.11 -10.27
N ALA A 95 0.05 -5.96 -9.34
CA ALA A 95 1.40 -5.92 -8.82
C ALA A 95 1.94 -7.33 -8.60
N THR A 96 3.26 -7.44 -8.49
CA THR A 96 3.94 -8.70 -8.21
C THR A 96 4.87 -8.48 -7.03
N LEU A 97 4.73 -9.29 -5.99
CA LEU A 97 5.75 -9.46 -4.96
C LEU A 97 6.87 -10.33 -5.56
N PRO A 98 8.10 -9.80 -5.76
CA PRO A 98 9.18 -10.57 -6.35
C PRO A 98 9.55 -11.79 -5.51
N ALA A 99 10.05 -12.85 -6.15
CA ALA A 99 10.61 -14.00 -5.46
C ALA A 99 11.73 -13.58 -4.49
N ASN A 100 11.86 -14.30 -3.37
CA ASN A 100 12.88 -14.11 -2.36
C ASN A 100 12.86 -12.73 -1.68
N THR A 101 11.71 -12.05 -1.68
CA THR A 101 11.53 -10.80 -0.92
C THR A 101 11.49 -11.09 0.58
N PHE A 102 10.89 -12.21 0.97
CA PHE A 102 10.79 -12.66 2.35
C PHE A 102 11.30 -14.11 2.48
N LYS A 103 11.75 -14.49 3.69
CA LYS A 103 12.17 -15.86 3.97
C LYS A 103 11.02 -16.84 3.68
N GLY A 104 11.33 -17.95 3.03
CA GLY A 104 10.33 -18.98 2.66
C GLY A 104 9.51 -18.67 1.41
N GLN A 105 9.56 -17.45 0.88
CA GLN A 105 8.86 -17.05 -0.34
C GLN A 105 9.76 -17.15 -1.57
N THR A 106 9.81 -18.32 -2.21
CA THR A 106 10.75 -18.61 -3.31
C THR A 106 10.22 -18.35 -4.71
N ALA A 107 8.90 -18.17 -4.86
CA ALA A 107 8.23 -17.90 -6.13
C ALA A 107 7.56 -16.51 -6.10
N PRO A 108 7.50 -15.78 -7.23
CA PRO A 108 6.79 -14.51 -7.28
C PRO A 108 5.31 -14.69 -6.95
N VAL A 109 4.72 -13.71 -6.26
CA VAL A 109 3.31 -13.76 -5.83
C VAL A 109 2.54 -12.62 -6.48
N GLN A 110 1.50 -12.96 -7.24
CA GLN A 110 0.59 -11.99 -7.82
C GLN A 110 -0.25 -11.33 -6.74
N THR A 111 -0.36 -10.01 -6.78
CA THR A 111 -1.09 -9.22 -5.80
C THR A 111 -1.58 -7.91 -6.42
N ILE A 112 -2.05 -7.00 -5.58
CA ILE A 112 -2.40 -5.63 -5.96
C ILE A 112 -1.49 -4.62 -5.26
N GLY A 113 -1.33 -3.47 -5.89
CA GLY A 113 -0.58 -2.34 -5.37
C GLY A 113 -1.40 -1.05 -5.46
N THR A 114 -0.89 -0.04 -4.78
CA THR A 114 -1.36 1.34 -4.88
C THR A 114 -0.17 2.28 -4.77
N THR A 115 -0.35 3.53 -5.16
CA THR A 115 0.65 4.58 -5.03
C THR A 115 0.55 5.24 -3.65
N THR A 116 1.68 5.71 -3.14
CA THR A 116 1.69 6.60 -1.99
C THR A 116 1.65 8.04 -2.50
N SER A 117 0.60 8.77 -2.14
CA SER A 117 0.39 10.15 -2.58
C SER A 117 0.27 11.10 -1.39
N LEU A 118 0.80 12.30 -1.53
CA LEU A 118 0.58 13.39 -0.58
C LEU A 118 -0.64 14.21 -1.02
N ILE A 119 -1.71 14.15 -0.23
CA ILE A 119 -2.97 14.85 -0.52
C ILE A 119 -3.02 16.14 0.31
N ALA A 120 -3.41 17.23 -0.34
CA ALA A 120 -3.66 18.52 0.29
C ALA A 120 -5.09 18.98 0.00
N SER A 121 -5.65 19.80 0.88
CA SER A 121 -6.91 20.50 0.58
C SER A 121 -6.70 21.49 -0.56
N ASP A 122 -7.73 21.64 -1.38
CA ASP A 122 -7.91 22.70 -2.38
C ASP A 122 -7.84 24.13 -1.80
N LYS A 123 -8.00 24.28 -0.49
CA LYS A 123 -7.87 25.55 0.23
C LYS A 123 -6.44 25.88 0.66
N LEU A 124 -5.49 24.98 0.45
CA LEU A 124 -4.09 25.24 0.80
C LEU A 124 -3.56 26.37 -0.11
N PRO A 125 -2.88 27.41 0.42
CA PRO A 125 -2.34 28.46 -0.43
C PRO A 125 -1.38 27.89 -1.48
N ASN A 126 -1.51 28.37 -2.73
CA ASN A 126 -0.72 27.90 -3.86
C ASN A 126 0.79 27.94 -3.60
N GLU A 127 1.27 28.99 -2.93
CA GLU A 127 2.68 29.15 -2.58
C GLU A 127 3.18 28.06 -1.63
N VAL A 128 2.34 27.64 -0.68
CA VAL A 128 2.66 26.57 0.27
C VAL A 128 2.70 25.23 -0.47
N ALA A 129 1.69 24.93 -1.28
CA ALA A 129 1.67 23.70 -2.08
C ALA A 129 2.87 23.62 -3.04
N TYR A 130 3.25 24.73 -3.66
CA TYR A 130 4.45 24.84 -4.49
C TYR A 130 5.72 24.53 -3.68
N ALA A 131 5.89 25.19 -2.53
CA ALA A 131 7.07 25.03 -1.69
C ALA A 131 7.22 23.59 -1.17
N VAL A 132 6.14 22.96 -0.73
CA VAL A 132 6.13 21.55 -0.30
C VAL A 132 6.49 20.63 -1.46
N THR A 133 5.85 20.81 -2.62
CA THR A 133 6.13 19.99 -3.81
C THR A 133 7.59 20.09 -4.24
N LYS A 134 8.11 21.32 -4.29
CA LYS A 134 9.53 21.59 -4.59
C LYS A 134 10.45 20.91 -3.59
N ALA A 135 10.20 21.09 -2.29
CA ALA A 135 11.01 20.50 -1.24
C ALA A 135 11.08 18.96 -1.37
N LEU A 136 9.94 18.30 -1.60
CA LEU A 136 9.90 16.84 -1.77
C LEU A 136 10.65 16.38 -3.01
N CYS A 137 10.42 17.04 -4.15
CA CYS A 137 11.01 16.64 -5.42
C CYS A 137 12.52 16.87 -5.46
N GLU A 138 12.99 18.01 -4.96
CA GLU A 138 14.43 18.36 -4.96
C GLU A 138 15.20 17.60 -3.88
N ASN A 139 14.55 17.10 -2.84
CA ASN A 139 15.18 16.32 -1.77
C ASN A 139 14.86 14.81 -1.82
N ARG A 140 14.51 14.26 -3.00
CA ARG A 140 14.13 12.84 -3.13
C ARG A 140 15.15 11.86 -2.53
N GLU A 141 16.43 12.19 -2.57
CA GLU A 141 17.50 11.34 -2.03
C GLU A 141 17.45 11.27 -0.50
N ASN A 142 17.17 12.40 0.14
CA ASN A 142 17.00 12.46 1.59
C ASN A 142 15.72 11.73 2.02
N LEU A 143 14.65 11.78 1.23
CA LEU A 143 13.45 10.96 1.46
C LEU A 143 13.78 9.47 1.47
N GLY A 144 14.53 8.98 0.48
CA GLY A 144 14.93 7.58 0.40
C GLY A 144 15.91 7.14 1.49
N LYS A 145 16.70 8.06 2.06
CA LYS A 145 17.54 7.81 3.24
C LYS A 145 16.71 7.74 4.53
N GLY A 146 15.71 8.61 4.67
CA GLY A 146 14.82 8.64 5.83
C GLY A 146 13.84 7.46 5.87
N HIS A 147 13.39 6.98 4.71
CA HIS A 147 12.50 5.83 4.62
C HIS A 147 12.76 5.03 3.35
N ALA A 148 13.19 3.77 3.49
CA ALA A 148 13.62 2.92 2.37
C ALA A 148 12.52 2.74 1.31
N GLY A 149 11.24 2.67 1.73
CA GLY A 149 10.09 2.56 0.83
C GLY A 149 9.89 3.77 -0.10
N LEU A 150 10.52 4.91 0.17
CA LEU A 150 10.44 6.12 -0.67
C LEU A 150 11.56 6.20 -1.71
N LYS A 151 12.55 5.30 -1.68
CA LYS A 151 13.64 5.27 -2.69
C LYS A 151 13.14 5.20 -4.13
N PRO A 152 12.05 4.48 -4.47
CA PRO A 152 11.53 4.44 -5.84
C PRO A 152 10.83 5.73 -6.31
N PHE A 153 10.63 6.72 -5.44
CA PHE A 153 9.94 7.95 -5.81
C PHE A 153 10.67 8.68 -6.94
N ASN A 154 9.97 8.88 -8.06
CA ASN A 154 10.46 9.62 -9.22
C ASN A 154 9.61 10.89 -9.44
N PRO A 155 10.17 12.09 -9.19
CA PRO A 155 9.47 13.35 -9.41
C PRO A 155 9.00 13.60 -10.85
N GLN A 156 9.66 13.00 -11.86
CA GLN A 156 9.32 13.20 -13.27
C GLN A 156 8.04 12.46 -13.69
N THR A 157 7.68 11.40 -12.97
CA THR A 157 6.54 10.53 -13.31
C THR A 157 5.51 10.41 -12.21
N GLY A 158 5.85 10.74 -10.96
CA GLY A 158 4.95 10.59 -9.82
C GLY A 158 3.71 11.49 -9.87
N TRP A 159 3.77 12.63 -10.58
CA TRP A 159 2.64 13.56 -10.71
C TRP A 159 1.56 13.11 -11.70
N LYS A 160 1.83 12.08 -12.50
CA LYS A 160 0.96 11.73 -13.61
C LYS A 160 -0.44 11.28 -13.14
N PRO A 161 -1.51 11.62 -13.87
CA PRO A 161 -2.88 11.31 -13.46
C PRO A 161 -3.13 9.83 -13.15
N GLU A 162 -2.51 8.91 -13.91
CA GLU A 162 -2.63 7.47 -13.68
C GLU A 162 -2.08 7.01 -12.32
N ASN A 163 -1.23 7.81 -11.67
CA ASN A 163 -0.65 7.52 -10.37
C ASN A 163 -1.37 8.22 -9.22
N LEU A 164 -2.13 9.28 -9.47
CA LEU A 164 -2.70 10.12 -8.40
C LEU A 164 -4.19 9.88 -8.17
N GLY A 165 -4.95 9.59 -9.23
CA GLY A 165 -6.42 9.47 -9.16
C GLY A 165 -7.16 10.77 -8.80
N LEU A 166 -6.44 11.87 -8.57
CA LEU A 166 -6.94 13.20 -8.24
C LEU A 166 -6.19 14.27 -9.05
N PRO A 167 -6.80 15.44 -9.33
CA PRO A 167 -6.10 16.54 -9.96
C PRO A 167 -4.96 17.07 -9.07
N LEU A 168 -3.92 17.59 -9.70
CA LEU A 168 -2.85 18.29 -8.98
C LEU A 168 -3.37 19.58 -8.37
N HIS A 169 -2.85 19.90 -7.18
CA HIS A 169 -3.04 21.24 -6.60
C HIS A 169 -2.38 22.30 -7.51
N PRO A 170 -2.98 23.49 -7.73
CA PRO A 170 -2.42 24.48 -8.68
C PRO A 170 -0.97 24.88 -8.38
N GLY A 171 -0.61 25.02 -7.10
CA GLY A 171 0.78 25.22 -6.67
C GLY A 171 1.75 24.09 -7.05
N ALA A 172 1.32 22.82 -6.95
CA ALA A 172 2.13 21.68 -7.36
C ALA A 172 2.26 21.61 -8.89
N GLU A 173 1.15 21.86 -9.60
CA GLU A 173 1.10 21.93 -11.06
C GLU A 173 2.09 22.96 -11.61
N LYS A 174 2.13 24.16 -11.01
CA LYS A 174 3.09 25.21 -11.35
C LYS A 174 4.54 24.71 -11.25
N TYR A 175 4.89 24.02 -10.17
CA TYR A 175 6.23 23.46 -9.99
C TYR A 175 6.58 22.44 -11.08
N PHE A 176 5.68 21.50 -11.39
CA PHE A 176 5.92 20.48 -12.40
C PHE A 176 6.05 21.06 -13.82
N LYS A 177 5.30 22.14 -14.13
CA LYS A 177 5.43 22.91 -15.37
C LYS A 177 6.77 23.64 -15.47
N GLU A 178 7.22 24.31 -14.40
CA GLU A 178 8.51 25.00 -14.37
C GLU A 178 9.70 24.06 -14.56
N LYS A 179 9.61 22.82 -14.07
CA LYS A 179 10.62 21.78 -14.32
C LYS A 179 10.55 21.16 -15.73
N GLY A 180 9.53 21.50 -16.51
CA GLY A 180 9.28 20.94 -17.83
C GLY A 180 8.85 19.46 -17.82
N TRP A 181 8.42 18.94 -16.67
CA TRP A 181 7.96 17.56 -16.55
C TRP A 181 6.48 17.43 -16.94
N LEU A 182 5.67 18.41 -16.54
CA LEU A 182 4.28 18.57 -16.99
C LEU A 182 4.24 19.58 -18.15
N LYS A 183 3.63 19.19 -19.27
CA LYS A 183 3.43 20.05 -20.46
C LYS A 183 1.98 20.50 -20.56
#